data_AF-A0AA40NDQ2-F1
#
_entry.id   AF-A0AA40NDQ2-F1
#
_cell.length_a   1.000
_cell.length_b   1.000
_cell.length_c   1.000
_cell.angle_alpha   90.00
_cell.angle_beta   90.00
_cell.angle_gamma   90.00
#
_symmetry.space_group_name_H-M   'P 1'
#
loop_
_entity.id
_entity.type
_entity.pdbx_description
1 polymer ?
#
loop_
_entity_poly.entity_id
_entity_poly.type
_entity_poly.pdbx_seq_one_letter_code
_entity_poly.pdbx_strand_id
1 'polypeptide(L)'
;MKHTDIRKAIIDALESHIGKDALYFDGRPAVLEEGDFPAVAVFLTDAGYTGEELDSDIWQATLHIEIFLPAQVPDSELDDWMESRIYPVLGNVPELSALITNMVQQGYDYQRDEDLGLWSSADLKYSITYEM
;
A
#
# COMPACT_ATOMS: atom_id res chain seq x y z
N MET A 1 0.08 -15.85 8.09
CA MET A 1 0.24 -14.94 9.25
C MET A 1 -0.48 -13.68 8.83
N LYS A 2 -1.45 -13.20 9.63
CA LYS A 2 -2.47 -12.25 9.19
C LYS A 2 -1.93 -11.07 8.37
N HIS A 3 -0.81 -10.47 8.79
CA HIS A 3 -0.17 -9.36 8.07
C HIS A 3 0.27 -9.73 6.65
N THR A 4 0.86 -10.91 6.46
CA THR A 4 1.26 -11.41 5.13
C THR A 4 0.03 -11.62 4.25
N ASP A 5 -1.03 -12.19 4.82
CA ASP A 5 -2.25 -12.50 4.08
C ASP A 5 -2.96 -11.21 3.63
N ILE A 6 -2.96 -10.16 4.48
CA ILE A 6 -3.48 -8.83 4.16
C ILE A 6 -2.71 -8.19 3.00
N ARG A 7 -1.38 -8.12 3.08
CA ARG A 7 -0.56 -7.49 2.03
C ARG A 7 -0.69 -8.25 0.72
N LYS A 8 -0.67 -9.58 0.78
CA LYS A 8 -0.83 -10.44 -0.38
C LYS A 8 -2.19 -10.25 -1.05
N ALA A 9 -3.29 -10.14 -0.30
CA ALA A 9 -4.61 -9.90 -0.87
C ALA A 9 -4.66 -8.62 -1.72
N ILE A 10 -4.00 -7.56 -1.27
CA ILE A 10 -3.89 -6.31 -2.04
C ILE A 10 -2.98 -6.50 -3.27
N ILE A 11 -1.80 -7.11 -3.09
CA ILE A 11 -0.84 -7.32 -4.19
C ILE A 11 -1.48 -8.17 -5.29
N ASP A 12 -2.12 -9.29 -4.94
CA ASP A 12 -2.78 -10.19 -5.89
C ASP A 12 -3.90 -9.46 -6.66
N ALA A 13 -4.65 -8.57 -5.99
CA ALA A 13 -5.69 -7.76 -6.63
C ALA A 13 -5.10 -6.71 -7.59
N LEU A 14 -4.02 -6.04 -7.18
CA LEU A 14 -3.32 -5.06 -8.01
C LEU A 14 -2.65 -5.73 -9.22
N GLU A 15 -1.99 -6.87 -9.04
CA GLU A 15 -1.35 -7.64 -10.11
C GLU A 15 -2.39 -8.15 -11.10
N SER A 16 -3.56 -8.60 -10.62
CA SER A 16 -4.65 -9.05 -11.50
C SER A 16 -5.24 -7.92 -12.36
N HIS A 17 -5.20 -6.68 -11.88
CA HIS A 17 -5.77 -5.52 -12.59
C HIS A 17 -4.75 -4.82 -13.50
N ILE A 18 -3.53 -4.60 -13.01
CA ILE A 18 -2.48 -3.81 -13.67
C ILE A 18 -1.52 -4.71 -14.47
N GLY A 19 -1.36 -5.98 -14.08
CA GLY A 19 -0.52 -6.94 -14.78
C GLY A 19 0.98 -6.66 -14.58
N LYS A 20 1.77 -6.88 -15.65
CA LYS A 20 3.24 -6.75 -15.62
C LYS A 20 3.74 -5.33 -15.91
N ASP A 21 2.83 -4.36 -15.91
CA ASP A 21 3.16 -2.95 -16.16
C ASP A 21 3.82 -2.29 -14.96
N ALA A 22 3.81 -2.92 -13.77
CA ALA A 22 4.50 -2.47 -12.58
C ALA A 22 5.18 -3.63 -11.85
N LEU A 23 6.20 -3.30 -11.05
CA LEU A 23 6.83 -4.21 -10.11
C LEU A 23 6.15 -4.11 -8.74
N TYR A 24 5.90 -5.24 -8.06
CA TYR A 24 5.21 -5.27 -6.76
C TYR A 24 6.14 -5.68 -5.63
N PHE A 25 6.07 -4.96 -4.51
CA PHE A 25 6.86 -5.24 -3.32
C PHE A 25 5.98 -5.57 -2.10
N ASP A 26 6.25 -6.71 -1.46
CA ASP A 26 5.68 -7.11 -0.17
C ASP A 26 6.47 -6.49 1.00
N GLY A 27 6.36 -5.17 1.16
CA GLY A 27 7.18 -4.38 2.06
C GLY A 27 7.67 -3.10 1.40
N ARG A 28 8.07 -2.10 2.20
CA ARG A 28 8.67 -0.88 1.65
C ARG A 28 10.13 -1.14 1.25
N PRO A 29 10.50 -0.99 -0.03
CA PRO A 29 11.88 -1.20 -0.47
C PRO A 29 12.80 -0.11 0.10
N ALA A 30 14.01 -0.48 0.50
CA ALA A 30 15.02 0.47 1.00
C ALA A 30 15.81 1.14 -0.14
N VAL A 31 15.95 0.44 -1.27
CA VAL A 31 16.67 0.89 -2.47
C VAL A 31 15.84 0.49 -3.67
N LEU A 32 15.70 1.41 -4.64
CA LEU A 32 15.07 1.19 -5.93
C LEU A 32 16.05 1.62 -7.03
N GLU A 33 16.10 0.85 -8.11
CA GLU A 33 16.91 1.16 -9.29
C GLU A 33 16.05 1.74 -10.42
N GLU A 34 16.66 2.45 -11.37
CA GLU A 34 15.91 3.06 -12.50
C GLU A 34 15.09 2.04 -13.31
N GLY A 35 15.50 0.76 -13.33
CA GLY A 35 14.79 -0.31 -14.03
C GLY A 35 13.57 -0.86 -13.29
N ASP A 36 13.36 -0.48 -12.03
CA ASP A 36 12.26 -0.99 -11.21
C ASP A 36 10.96 -0.19 -11.42
N PHE A 37 11.04 1.00 -12.02
CA PHE A 37 9.88 1.88 -12.18
C PHE A 37 9.01 1.50 -13.40
N PRO A 38 7.68 1.53 -13.27
CA PRO A 38 6.90 1.89 -12.08
C PRO A 38 6.83 0.75 -11.05
N ALA A 39 6.97 1.09 -9.76
CA ALA A 39 6.98 0.11 -8.67
C ALA A 39 5.88 0.41 -7.65
N VAL A 40 5.14 -0.59 -7.20
CA VAL A 40 4.12 -0.48 -6.16
C VAL A 40 4.54 -1.28 -4.93
N ALA A 41 4.64 -0.64 -3.78
CA ALA A 41 4.89 -1.30 -2.51
C ALA A 41 3.62 -1.36 -1.66
N VAL A 42 3.38 -2.51 -1.04
CA VAL A 42 2.31 -2.70 -0.07
C VAL A 42 2.92 -3.10 1.26
N PHE A 43 2.66 -2.33 2.32
CA PHE A 43 3.25 -2.59 3.63
C PHE A 43 2.36 -2.13 4.79
N LEU A 44 2.65 -2.64 5.98
CA LEU A 44 1.96 -2.27 7.22
C LEU A 44 2.93 -1.55 8.15
N THR A 45 2.47 -0.49 8.79
CA THR A 45 3.17 0.18 9.90
C THR A 45 2.24 0.30 11.12
N ASP A 46 2.83 0.60 12.27
CA ASP A 46 2.10 0.84 13.53
C ASP A 46 1.12 -0.29 13.93
N ALA A 47 1.42 -1.53 13.54
CA ALA A 47 0.61 -2.68 13.90
C ALA A 47 0.67 -2.91 15.41
N GLY A 48 -0.46 -2.76 16.08
CA GLY A 48 -0.55 -2.86 17.53
C GLY A 48 -1.90 -3.40 18.01
N TYR A 49 -1.85 -4.12 19.13
CA TYR A 49 -3.03 -4.54 19.88
C TYR A 49 -3.77 -3.32 20.44
N THR A 50 -5.08 -3.22 20.22
CA THR A 50 -5.86 -2.04 20.64
C THR A 50 -6.24 -2.09 22.12
N GLY A 51 -6.47 -3.29 22.68
CA GLY A 51 -6.81 -3.48 24.09
C GLY A 51 -8.14 -2.87 24.52
N GLU A 52 -9.03 -2.58 23.56
CA GLU A 52 -10.30 -1.91 23.83
C GLU A 52 -11.36 -2.84 24.44
N GLU A 53 -11.29 -4.14 24.16
CA GLU A 53 -12.22 -5.14 24.69
C GLU A 53 -11.48 -6.22 25.49
N LEU A 54 -12.14 -6.74 26.52
CA LEU A 54 -11.64 -7.87 27.31
C LEU A 54 -11.86 -9.16 26.52
N ASP A 55 -10.82 -9.98 26.39
CA ASP A 55 -10.85 -11.28 25.67
C ASP A 55 -11.04 -11.14 24.14
N SER A 56 -10.68 -9.99 23.56
CA SER A 56 -10.57 -9.84 22.11
C SER A 56 -9.11 -9.68 21.70
N ASP A 57 -8.74 -10.24 20.55
CA ASP A 57 -7.41 -10.08 19.94
C ASP A 57 -7.49 -9.08 18.77
N ILE A 58 -8.04 -7.89 19.05
CA ILE A 58 -8.21 -6.83 18.04
C ILE A 58 -6.92 -6.02 17.88
N TRP A 59 -6.49 -5.88 16.64
CA TRP A 59 -5.32 -5.13 16.22
C TRP A 59 -5.72 -4.01 15.27
N GLN A 60 -4.92 -2.95 15.29
CA GLN A 60 -4.99 -1.84 14.34
C GLN A 60 -3.62 -1.65 13.68
N ALA A 61 -3.61 -1.32 12.40
CA ALA A 61 -2.38 -0.98 11.66
C ALA A 61 -2.67 0.06 10.57
N THR A 62 -1.63 0.75 10.12
CA THR A 62 -1.67 1.57 8.91
C THR A 62 -1.23 0.73 7.72
N LEU A 63 -2.11 0.55 6.75
CA LEU A 63 -1.85 -0.05 5.45
C LEU A 63 -1.42 1.03 4.48
N HIS A 64 -0.26 0.82 3.87
CA HIS A 64 0.33 1.68 2.85
C HIS A 64 0.27 1.00 1.50
N ILE A 65 -0.14 1.76 0.49
CA ILE A 65 0.01 1.43 -0.91
C ILE A 65 0.77 2.59 -1.55
N GLU A 66 2.04 2.39 -1.87
CA GLU A 66 2.94 3.44 -2.33
C GLU A 66 3.39 3.14 -3.77
N ILE A 67 3.13 4.06 -4.70
CA ILE A 67 3.64 3.99 -6.09
C ILE A 67 4.92 4.80 -6.19
N PHE A 68 5.94 4.25 -6.83
CA PHE A 68 7.23 4.88 -7.09
C PHE A 68 7.43 5.06 -8.59
N LEU A 69 7.80 6.28 -8.98
CA LEU A 69 8.16 6.69 -10.33
C LEU A 69 9.53 7.38 -10.31
N PRO A 70 10.18 7.58 -11.47
CA PRO A 70 11.43 8.34 -11.54
C PRO A 70 11.26 9.76 -10.99
N ALA A 71 12.22 10.27 -10.22
CA ALA A 71 12.10 11.56 -9.49
C ALA A 71 11.79 12.79 -10.36
N GLN A 72 12.03 12.72 -11.67
CA GLN A 72 11.78 13.81 -12.61
C GLN A 72 10.30 13.93 -12.99
N VAL A 73 9.50 12.92 -12.67
CA VAL A 73 8.07 12.85 -12.99
C VAL A 73 7.28 13.86 -12.14
N PRO A 74 6.34 14.63 -12.75
CA PRO A 74 5.48 15.53 -12.00
C PRO A 74 4.48 14.78 -11.12
N ASP A 75 4.06 15.42 -10.02
CA ASP A 75 3.10 14.82 -9.08
C ASP A 75 1.78 14.42 -9.77
N SER A 76 1.37 15.12 -10.83
CA SER A 76 0.19 14.76 -11.63
C SER A 76 0.26 13.37 -12.27
N GLU A 77 1.45 12.88 -12.63
CA GLU A 77 1.60 11.55 -13.21
C GLU A 77 1.59 10.45 -12.12
N LEU A 78 2.01 10.77 -10.89
CA LEU A 78 1.78 9.92 -9.72
C LEU A 78 0.28 9.80 -9.43
N ASP A 79 -0.43 10.93 -9.47
CA ASP A 79 -1.88 10.99 -9.27
C ASP A 79 -2.62 10.21 -10.35
N ASP A 80 -2.25 10.39 -11.62
CA ASP A 80 -2.83 9.64 -12.73
C ASP A 80 -2.66 8.13 -12.53
N TRP A 81 -1.49 7.67 -12.07
CA TRP A 81 -1.25 6.26 -11.74
C TRP A 81 -2.15 5.78 -10.60
N MET A 82 -2.24 6.57 -9.54
CA MET A 82 -3.06 6.26 -8.38
C MET A 82 -4.55 6.19 -8.72
N GLU A 83 -5.10 7.22 -9.35
CA GLU A 83 -6.52 7.32 -9.66
C GLU A 83 -6.97 6.33 -10.73
N SER A 84 -6.15 6.08 -11.75
CA SER A 84 -6.55 5.22 -12.88
C SER A 84 -6.32 3.74 -12.64
N ARG A 85 -5.33 3.35 -11.81
CA ARG A 85 -4.89 1.96 -11.67
C ARG A 85 -5.01 1.40 -10.26
N ILE A 86 -4.66 2.17 -9.23
CA ILE A 86 -4.57 1.66 -7.84
C ILE A 86 -5.90 1.85 -7.10
N TYR A 87 -6.38 3.10 -7.04
CA TYR A 87 -7.58 3.48 -6.28
C TYR A 87 -8.85 2.69 -6.68
N PRO A 88 -9.11 2.40 -7.98
CA PRO A 88 -10.28 1.61 -8.37
C PRO A 88 -10.26 0.17 -7.82
N VAL A 89 -9.07 -0.43 -7.69
CA VAL A 89 -8.90 -1.80 -7.16
C VAL A 89 -9.24 -1.83 -5.67
N LEU A 90 -8.80 -0.83 -4.92
CA LEU A 90 -9.02 -0.73 -3.47
C LEU A 90 -10.50 -0.53 -3.11
N GLY A 91 -11.32 -0.07 -4.04
CA GLY A 91 -12.77 0.06 -3.84
C GLY A 91 -13.50 -1.28 -3.62
N ASN A 92 -12.93 -2.40 -4.08
CA ASN A 92 -13.50 -3.73 -3.87
C ASN A 92 -12.45 -4.84 -3.94
N VAL A 93 -11.88 -5.22 -2.79
CA VAL A 93 -10.99 -6.39 -2.65
C VAL A 93 -11.67 -7.42 -1.73
N PRO A 94 -12.35 -8.44 -2.30
CA PRO A 94 -13.09 -9.43 -1.52
C PRO A 94 -12.21 -10.23 -0.56
N GLU A 95 -11.01 -10.60 -0.99
CA GLU A 95 -10.04 -11.35 -0.19
C GLU A 95 -9.60 -10.55 1.04
N LEU A 96 -9.42 -9.24 0.89
CA LEU A 96 -9.10 -8.35 2.00
C LEU A 96 -10.28 -8.22 2.96
N SER A 97 -11.50 -8.07 2.44
CA SER A 97 -12.73 -7.94 3.24
C SER A 97 -12.97 -9.15 4.14
N ALA A 98 -12.47 -10.34 3.77
CA ALA A 98 -12.53 -11.54 4.60
C ALA A 98 -11.46 -11.56 5.71
N LEU A 99 -10.44 -10.71 5.62
CA LEU A 99 -9.31 -10.67 6.56
C LEU A 99 -9.45 -9.54 7.59
N ILE A 100 -10.05 -8.41 7.23
CA ILE A 100 -10.15 -7.23 8.09
C ILE A 100 -11.59 -6.92 8.50
N THR A 101 -11.76 -6.23 9.61
CA THR A 101 -13.07 -5.82 10.14
C THR A 101 -13.46 -4.43 9.63
N ASN A 102 -12.50 -3.52 9.54
CA ASN A 102 -12.72 -2.15 9.08
C ASN A 102 -11.52 -1.62 8.29
N MET A 103 -11.78 -0.72 7.35
CA MET A 103 -10.78 -0.01 6.56
C MET A 103 -11.24 1.43 6.34
N VAL A 104 -10.43 2.40 6.78
CA VAL A 104 -10.74 3.82 6.68
C VAL A 104 -9.56 4.56 6.09
N GLN A 105 -9.79 5.33 5.04
CA GLN A 105 -8.75 6.15 4.41
C GLN A 105 -8.24 7.21 5.40
N GLN A 106 -6.93 7.30 5.55
CA GLN A 106 -6.27 8.24 6.47
C GLN A 106 -5.70 9.45 5.74
N GLY A 107 -5.11 9.24 4.57
CA GLY A 107 -4.46 10.33 3.85
C GLY A 107 -3.72 9.87 2.60
N TYR A 108 -3.05 10.83 1.98
CA TYR A 108 -2.28 10.68 0.76
C TYR A 108 -1.08 11.62 0.84
N ASP A 109 0.13 11.06 0.78
CA ASP A 109 1.37 11.81 0.98
C ASP A 109 2.31 11.61 -0.21
N TYR A 110 2.94 12.70 -0.66
CA TYR A 110 4.02 12.64 -1.64
C TYR A 110 5.36 12.54 -0.92
N GLN A 111 6.21 11.62 -1.37
CA GLN A 111 7.57 11.50 -0.86
C GLN A 111 8.55 11.56 -2.03
N ARG A 112 9.78 11.97 -1.71
CA ARG A 112 10.88 12.03 -2.66
C ARG A 112 12.08 11.41 -2.01
N ASP A 113 12.91 10.78 -2.83
CA ASP A 113 14.22 10.32 -2.40
C ASP A 113 15.10 11.52 -2.02
N GLU A 114 15.29 11.76 -0.72
CA GLU A 114 16.13 12.85 -0.22
C GLU A 114 17.64 12.53 -0.33
N ASP A 115 17.99 11.26 -0.51
CA ASP A 115 19.38 10.82 -0.51
C ASP A 115 19.98 10.87 -1.93
N LEU A 116 19.43 10.08 -2.85
CA LEU A 116 19.97 9.96 -4.22
C LEU A 116 19.11 10.69 -5.25
N GLY A 117 17.89 11.12 -4.90
CA GLY A 117 16.96 11.77 -5.81
C GLY A 117 16.55 10.88 -6.99
N LEU A 118 16.48 9.56 -6.79
CA LEU A 118 16.16 8.60 -7.86
C LEU A 118 14.66 8.47 -8.11
N TRP A 119 13.84 8.56 -7.06
CA TRP A 119 12.40 8.36 -7.16
C TRP A 119 11.58 9.47 -6.50
N SER A 120 10.36 9.59 -6.99
CA SER A 120 9.23 10.25 -6.33
C SER A 120 8.14 9.22 -6.11
N SER A 121 7.40 9.36 -5.03
CA SER A 121 6.33 8.43 -4.69
C SER A 121 5.07 9.12 -4.20
N ALA A 122 3.97 8.41 -4.31
CA ALA A 122 2.71 8.75 -3.70
C ALA A 122 2.22 7.59 -2.83
N ASP A 123 2.03 7.85 -1.53
CA ASP A 123 1.64 6.89 -0.51
C ASP A 123 0.19 7.10 -0.09
N LEU A 124 -0.67 6.14 -0.42
CA LEU A 124 -2.07 6.11 -0.02
C LEU A 124 -2.23 5.26 1.24
N LYS A 125 -2.74 5.89 2.30
CA LYS A 125 -2.79 5.30 3.64
C LYS A 125 -4.21 4.96 4.07
N TYR A 126 -4.37 3.77 4.65
CA TYR A 126 -5.60 3.33 5.30
C TYR A 126 -5.32 2.84 6.71
N SER A 127 -6.18 3.21 7.65
CA SER A 127 -6.23 2.56 8.95
C SER A 127 -7.10 1.32 8.81
N ILE A 128 -6.54 0.16 9.12
CA ILE A 128 -7.24 -1.12 9.13
C ILE A 128 -7.35 -1.66 10.55
N THR A 129 -8.47 -2.31 10.86
CA THR A 129 -8.62 -3.11 12.09
C THR A 129 -8.92 -4.55 11.73
N TYR A 130 -8.35 -5.49 12.48
CA TYR A 130 -8.47 -6.92 12.24
C TYR A 130 -8.22 -7.72 13.52
N GLU A 131 -8.66 -8.97 13.50
CA GLU A 131 -8.37 -9.94 14.56
C GLU A 131 -7.18 -10.83 14.12
N MET A 132 -6.23 -11.03 15.03
CA MET A 132 -5.00 -11.79 14.79
C MET A 132 -5.17 -13.31 14.91
#